data_AF-A0A7S1WAK7-F1
#
_entry.id   AF-A0A7S1WAK7-F1
#
_cell.length_a   1.000
_cell.length_b   1.000
_cell.length_c   1.000
_cell.angle_alpha   90.00
_cell.angle_beta   90.00
_cell.angle_gamma   90.00
#
_symmetry.space_group_name_H-M   'P 1'
#
loop_
_entity.id
_entity.type
_entity.pdbx_description
1 polymer ?
#
loop_
_entity_poly.entity_id
_entity_poly.type
_entity_poly.pdbx_seq_one_letter_code
_entity_poly.pdbx_strand_id
1 'polypeptide(L)'
;APDLRAGAFERGCETVGRFRELESHTWHELVLQFDRFGGLQHLAVSVPVPPRGARLPQVVYDEVLQRLVAACPLALVSVLSWWPSELFSAHALEEKLRG
;
A
#
# COMPACT_ATOMS: atom_id res chain seq x y z
N ALA A 1 26.15 -26.39 13.68
CA ALA A 1 25.02 -26.56 14.60
C ALA A 1 23.73 -26.09 13.91
N PRO A 2 22.66 -26.90 13.88
CA PRO A 2 21.35 -26.52 13.34
C PRO A 2 20.72 -25.33 14.07
N ASP A 3 20.99 -25.17 15.36
CA ASP A 3 20.43 -24.08 16.19
C ASP A 3 20.97 -22.69 15.80
N LEU A 4 22.22 -22.61 15.33
CA LEU A 4 22.79 -21.37 14.78
C LEU A 4 22.11 -20.96 13.47
N ARG A 5 21.55 -21.92 12.71
CA ARG A 5 20.80 -21.65 11.47
C ARG A 5 19.35 -21.23 11.76
N ALA A 6 18.71 -21.84 12.76
CA ALA A 6 17.37 -21.42 13.23
C ALA A 6 17.38 -19.97 13.73
N GLY A 7 18.33 -19.62 14.62
CA GLY A 7 18.47 -18.25 15.12
C GLY A 7 18.91 -17.23 14.06
N ALA A 8 19.54 -17.66 12.96
CA ALA A 8 19.84 -16.78 11.82
C ALA A 8 18.61 -16.54 10.94
N PHE A 9 17.77 -17.56 10.74
CA PHE A 9 16.52 -17.46 9.99
C PHE A 9 15.51 -16.54 10.69
N GLU A 10 15.29 -16.73 11.99
CA GLU A 10 14.38 -15.90 12.79
C GLU A 10 14.78 -14.42 12.77
N ARG A 11 16.06 -14.12 12.99
CA ARG A 11 16.60 -12.76 12.87
C ARG A 11 16.45 -12.19 11.45
N GLY A 12 16.59 -13.03 10.43
CA GLY A 12 16.33 -12.65 9.04
C GLY A 12 14.87 -12.24 8.82
N CYS A 13 13.92 -13.04 9.33
CA CYS A 13 12.49 -12.72 9.29
C CYS A 13 12.16 -11.42 10.04
N GLU A 14 12.70 -11.23 11.24
CA GLU A 14 12.53 -9.98 12.01
C GLU A 14 13.07 -8.76 11.24
N THR A 15 14.24 -8.90 10.62
CA THR A 15 14.85 -7.82 9.82
C THR A 15 13.98 -7.46 8.62
N VAL A 16 13.49 -8.47 7.88
CA VAL A 16 12.55 -8.26 6.76
C VAL A 16 11.25 -7.61 7.24
N GLY A 17 10.74 -7.99 8.41
CA GLY A 17 9.58 -7.36 9.04
C GLY A 17 9.79 -5.85 9.26
N ARG A 18 10.91 -5.46 9.88
CA ARG A 18 11.25 -4.04 10.12
C ARG A 18 11.40 -3.24 8.83
N PHE A 19 11.98 -3.82 7.78
CA PHE A 19 12.07 -3.15 6.48
C PHE A 19 10.68 -2.87 5.88
N ARG A 20 9.73 -3.81 6.00
CA ARG A 20 8.36 -3.62 5.52
C ARG A 20 7.61 -2.55 6.33
N GLU A 21 7.85 -2.45 7.62
CA GLU A 21 7.29 -1.39 8.47
C GLU A 21 7.82 -0.01 8.07
N LEU A 22 9.14 0.12 7.85
CA LEU A 22 9.76 1.35 7.36
C LEU A 22 9.23 1.74 5.97
N GLU A 23 9.03 0.76 5.09
CA GLU A 23 8.45 0.96 3.78
C GLU A 23 7.00 1.47 3.91
N SER A 24 6.18 0.88 4.79
CA SER A 24 4.82 1.35 5.07
C SER A 24 4.78 2.81 5.52
N HIS A 25 5.67 3.19 6.44
CA HIS A 25 5.75 4.56 6.94
C HIS A 25 6.15 5.55 5.84
N THR A 26 7.13 5.18 5.02
CA THR A 26 7.58 6.01 3.89
C THR A 26 6.44 6.22 2.89
N TRP A 27 5.69 5.17 2.57
CA TRP A 27 4.53 5.28 1.68
C TRP A 27 3.42 6.14 2.28
N HIS A 28 3.15 6.02 3.57
CA HIS A 28 2.18 6.87 4.27
C HIS A 28 2.52 8.36 4.12
N GLU A 29 3.78 8.74 4.35
CA GLU A 29 4.25 10.11 4.18
C GLU A 29 4.11 10.59 2.73
N LEU A 30 4.45 9.75 1.75
CA LEU A 30 4.29 10.08 0.33
C LEU A 30 2.81 10.29 -0.03
N VAL A 31 1.91 9.42 0.45
CA VAL A 31 0.46 9.57 0.22
C VAL A 31 -0.02 10.90 0.77
N LEU A 32 0.34 11.25 2.00
CA LEU A 32 -0.02 12.52 2.62
C LEU A 32 0.54 13.72 1.84
N GLN A 33 1.80 13.67 1.40
CA GLN A 33 2.41 14.77 0.65
C GLN A 33 1.75 14.96 -0.71
N PHE A 34 1.58 13.89 -1.48
CA PHE A 34 0.96 13.98 -2.81
C PHE A 34 -0.51 14.38 -2.72
N ASP A 35 -1.26 13.88 -1.73
CA ASP A 35 -2.63 14.31 -1.47
C ASP A 35 -2.70 15.81 -1.16
N ARG A 36 -1.83 16.29 -0.27
CA ARG A 36 -1.74 17.71 0.10
C ARG A 36 -1.46 18.63 -1.10
N PHE A 37 -0.67 18.17 -2.07
CA PHE A 37 -0.32 18.95 -3.27
C PHE A 37 -1.20 18.64 -4.49
N GLY A 38 -2.30 17.89 -4.34
CA GLY A 38 -3.20 17.55 -5.44
C GLY A 38 -2.60 16.63 -6.50
N GLY A 39 -1.55 15.89 -6.13
CA GLY A 39 -0.80 14.98 -6.99
C GLY A 39 -1.10 13.50 -6.77
N LEU A 40 -2.05 13.13 -5.91
CA LEU A 40 -2.27 11.75 -5.48
C LEU A 40 -2.49 10.77 -6.64
N GLN A 41 -3.14 11.20 -7.72
CA GLN A 41 -3.31 10.41 -8.95
C GLN A 41 -1.98 9.96 -9.58
N HIS A 42 -0.92 10.77 -9.47
CA HIS A 42 0.41 10.44 -9.99
C HIS A 42 1.16 9.45 -9.09
N LEU A 43 0.93 9.54 -7.78
CA LEU A 43 1.47 8.56 -6.84
C LEU A 43 0.77 7.21 -7.02
N ALA A 44 -0.56 7.21 -7.15
CA ALA A 44 -1.37 5.99 -7.23
C ALA A 44 -0.97 5.06 -8.39
N VAL A 45 -0.61 5.61 -9.54
CA VAL A 45 -0.11 4.82 -10.68
C VAL A 45 1.29 4.25 -10.46
N SER A 46 2.03 4.81 -9.52
CA SER A 46 3.41 4.44 -9.18
C SER A 46 3.49 3.50 -7.98
N VAL A 47 2.38 3.26 -7.28
CA VAL A 47 2.33 2.30 -6.16
C VAL A 47 2.68 0.91 -6.70
N PRO A 48 3.62 0.18 -6.08
CA PRO A 48 4.02 -1.13 -6.53
C PRO A 48 2.90 -2.15 -6.32
N VAL A 49 2.62 -2.89 -7.39
CA VAL A 49 1.55 -3.90 -7.47
C VAL A 49 2.11 -5.19 -8.07
N PRO A 50 1.88 -6.36 -7.45
CA PRO A 50 2.24 -7.65 -8.01
C PRO A 50 1.60 -7.88 -9.40
N PRO A 51 2.27 -8.61 -10.31
CA PRO A 51 3.55 -9.30 -10.13
C PRO A 51 4.78 -8.42 -10.39
N ARG A 52 4.59 -7.15 -10.80
CA ARG A 52 5.67 -6.28 -11.26
C ARG A 52 6.37 -5.52 -10.13
N GLY A 53 5.69 -5.35 -8.99
CA GLY A 53 6.22 -4.70 -7.79
C GLY A 53 6.10 -5.56 -6.54
N ALA A 54 6.89 -5.22 -5.53
CA ALA A 54 6.75 -5.80 -4.20
C ALA A 54 5.39 -5.40 -3.60
N ARG A 55 4.68 -6.38 -3.05
CA ARG A 55 3.41 -6.11 -2.36
C ARG A 55 3.66 -5.31 -1.09
N LEU A 56 3.03 -4.16 -0.99
CA LEU A 56 3.02 -3.33 0.23
C LEU A 56 2.04 -3.88 1.27
N PRO A 57 2.11 -3.41 2.52
CA PRO A 57 1.05 -3.63 3.49
C PRO A 57 -0.31 -3.12 2.98
N GLN A 58 -1.38 -3.87 3.27
CA GLN A 58 -2.74 -3.56 2.81
C GLN A 58 -3.17 -2.12 3.15
N VAL A 59 -2.78 -1.65 4.33
CA VAL A 59 -3.10 -0.31 4.83
C VAL A 59 -2.68 0.81 3.86
N VAL A 60 -1.58 0.66 3.12
CA VAL A 60 -1.13 1.66 2.14
C VAL A 60 -2.10 1.73 0.96
N TYR A 61 -2.54 0.58 0.44
CA TYR A 61 -3.51 0.53 -0.66
C TYR A 61 -4.86 1.11 -0.24
N ASP A 62 -5.35 0.69 0.94
CA ASP A 62 -6.59 1.21 1.54
C ASP A 62 -6.53 2.73 1.67
N GLU A 63 -5.40 3.24 2.14
CA GLU A 63 -5.17 4.65 2.37
C GLU A 63 -5.19 5.50 1.08
N VAL A 64 -4.54 5.02 0.03
CA VAL A 64 -4.55 5.65 -1.29
C VAL A 64 -5.98 5.72 -1.83
N LEU A 65 -6.70 4.59 -1.79
CA LEU A 65 -8.05 4.50 -2.34
C LEU A 65 -9.01 5.43 -1.58
N GLN A 66 -8.96 5.44 -0.25
CA GLN A 66 -9.81 6.31 0.58
C GLN A 66 -9.63 7.79 0.27
N ARG A 67 -8.41 8.25 0.00
CA ARG A 67 -8.14 9.64 -0.38
C ARG A 67 -8.52 9.94 -1.83
N LEU A 68 -8.30 8.99 -2.75
CA LEU A 68 -8.72 9.14 -4.15
C LEU A 68 -10.24 9.29 -4.28
N VAL A 69 -11.03 8.64 -3.43
CA VAL A 69 -12.50 8.84 -3.38
C VAL A 69 -12.85 10.33 -3.24
N ALA A 70 -12.12 11.06 -2.38
CA ALA A 70 -12.38 12.48 -2.14
C ALA A 70 -11.72 13.40 -3.17
N ALA A 71 -10.49 13.08 -3.60
CA ALA A 71 -9.67 13.98 -4.41
C ALA A 71 -9.87 13.81 -5.93
N CYS A 72 -10.01 12.57 -6.41
CA CYS A 72 -10.00 12.29 -7.85
C CYS A 72 -10.72 10.96 -8.20
N PRO A 73 -12.06 10.98 -8.40
CA PRO A 73 -12.84 9.78 -8.73
C PRO A 73 -12.41 9.07 -10.02
N LEU A 74 -11.95 9.80 -11.04
CA LEU A 74 -11.46 9.20 -12.29
C LEU A 74 -10.17 8.39 -12.08
N ALA A 75 -9.26 8.89 -11.24
CA ALA A 75 -8.06 8.15 -10.86
C ALA A 75 -8.41 6.92 -10.02
N LEU A 76 -9.41 6.99 -9.15
CA LEU A 76 -9.93 5.83 -8.41
C LEU A 76 -10.38 4.72 -9.37
N VAL A 77 -11.22 5.04 -10.35
CA VAL A 77 -11.69 4.05 -11.36
C VAL A 77 -10.50 3.44 -12.10
N SER A 78 -9.54 4.27 -12.50
CA SER A 78 -8.33 3.80 -13.19
C SER A 78 -7.55 2.83 -12.32
N VAL A 79 -7.33 3.15 -11.04
CA VAL A 79 -6.62 2.28 -10.10
C VAL A 79 -7.34 0.93 -9.92
N LEU A 80 -8.66 0.96 -9.71
CA LEU A 80 -9.46 -0.25 -9.52
C LEU A 80 -9.51 -1.17 -10.75
N SER A 81 -9.22 -0.66 -11.95
CA SER A 81 -9.22 -1.49 -13.15
C SER A 81 -7.98 -2.38 -13.30
N TRP A 82 -6.88 -2.08 -12.59
CA TRP A 82 -5.64 -2.86 -12.70
C TRP A 82 -5.04 -3.33 -11.37
N TRP A 83 -5.43 -2.75 -10.24
CA TRP A 83 -5.06 -3.28 -8.93
C TRP A 83 -5.82 -4.59 -8.65
N PRO A 84 -5.14 -5.69 -8.32
CA PRO A 84 -5.80 -6.89 -7.81
C PRO A 84 -6.62 -6.58 -6.56
N SER A 85 -7.84 -7.11 -6.48
CA SER A 85 -8.76 -6.84 -5.38
C SER A 85 -8.28 -7.39 -4.04
N GLU A 86 -7.32 -8.32 -4.04
CA GLU A 86 -6.73 -8.89 -2.83
C GLU A 86 -5.73 -7.94 -2.15
N LEU A 87 -5.41 -6.79 -2.76
CA LEU A 87 -4.47 -5.82 -2.20
C LEU A 87 -5.10 -4.85 -1.20
N PHE A 88 -6.42 -4.68 -1.23
CA PHE A 88 -7.14 -3.69 -0.43
C PHE A 88 -8.42 -4.30 0.15
N SER A 89 -8.99 -3.65 1.16
CA SER A 89 -10.28 -3.99 1.74
C SER A 89 -11.41 -3.41 0.89
N ALA A 90 -12.04 -4.26 0.07
CA ALA A 90 -13.23 -3.87 -0.71
C ALA A 90 -14.34 -3.32 0.19
N HIS A 91 -14.56 -3.94 1.36
CA HIS A 91 -15.55 -3.48 2.33
C HIS A 91 -15.27 -2.06 2.82
N ALA A 92 -14.02 -1.75 3.20
CA ALA A 92 -13.66 -0.41 3.67
C ALA A 92 -13.81 0.66 2.57
N LEU A 93 -13.50 0.30 1.32
CA LEU A 93 -13.72 1.18 0.18
C LEU A 93 -15.21 1.44 -0.08
N GLU A 94 -16.04 0.40 -0.03
CA GLU A 94 -17.49 0.54 -0.21
C GLU A 94 -18.11 1.43 0.86
N GLU A 95 -17.76 1.25 2.13
CA GLU A 95 -18.21 2.13 3.21
C GLU A 95 -17.80 3.58 2.94
N LYS A 96 -16.58 3.80 2.43
CA LYS A 96 -16.10 5.14 2.09
C LYS A 96 -16.83 5.77 0.89
N LEU A 97 -17.29 4.96 -0.05
CA LEU A 97 -18.07 5.42 -1.22
C LEU A 97 -19.53 5.71 -0.89
N ARG A 98 -20.09 5.07 0.15
CA ARG A 98 -21.49 5.27 0.59
C ARG A 98 -21.66 6.46 1.54
N GLY A 99 -20.61 6.81 2.28
CA GLY A 99 -20.58 7.94 3.21
C GLY A 99 -20.41 9.28 2.51
#